data_AF-A0A7Y4H6S3-F1
#
_entry.id   AF-A0A7Y4H6S3-F1
#
_cell.length_a   1.000
_cell.length_b   1.000
_cell.length_c   1.000
_cell.angle_alpha   90.00
_cell.angle_beta   90.00
_cell.angle_gamma   90.00
#
_symmetry.space_group_name_H-M   'P 1'
#
loop_
_entity.id
_entity.type
_entity.pdbx_description
1 polymer ?
#
loop_
_entity_poly.entity_id
_entity_poly.type
_entity_poly.pdbx_seq_one_letter_code
_entity_poly.pdbx_strand_id
1 'polypeptide(L)'
;MARRTRSRKSNVVRTRLPRQSQNAQRNYERYVELARAEALKGDLIAAENYLQHAEHFLRSMHGEAHSGRHSPQPAISPQQRLRHKPPGAA
;
A
#
# COMPACT_ATOMS: atom_id res chain seq x y z
N MET A 1 -4.48 -35.87 1.26
CA MET A 1 -4.47 -34.80 2.28
C MET A 1 -3.91 -33.53 1.65
N ALA A 2 -4.69 -32.45 1.58
CA ALA A 2 -4.33 -31.18 0.96
C ALA A 2 -3.95 -30.13 2.02
N ARG A 3 -2.89 -29.33 1.81
CA ARG A 3 -2.68 -28.04 2.49
C ARG A 3 -1.90 -27.05 1.62
N ARG A 4 -2.63 -26.26 0.82
CA ARG A 4 -2.14 -25.01 0.19
C ARG A 4 -2.34 -23.88 1.19
N THR A 5 -1.27 -23.43 1.84
CA THR A 5 -1.31 -22.30 2.76
C THR A 5 -1.37 -20.99 1.98
N ARG A 6 -2.58 -20.44 1.82
CA ARG A 6 -2.74 -19.02 1.43
C ARG A 6 -2.24 -18.16 2.59
N SER A 7 -1.04 -17.61 2.45
CA SER A 7 -0.52 -16.56 3.32
C SER A 7 -1.44 -15.33 3.22
N ARG A 8 -2.26 -15.11 4.26
CA ARG A 8 -3.05 -13.89 4.43
C ARG A 8 -2.07 -12.74 4.67
N LYS A 9 -1.85 -11.89 3.65
CA LYS A 9 -1.23 -10.57 3.86
C LYS A 9 -2.11 -9.78 4.82
N SER A 10 -1.69 -9.72 6.08
CA SER A 10 -2.27 -8.84 7.09
C SER A 10 -2.09 -7.39 6.63
N ASN A 11 -3.19 -6.64 6.65
CA ASN A 11 -3.20 -5.23 6.30
C ASN A 11 -2.60 -4.44 7.47
N VAL A 12 -1.27 -4.36 7.51
CA VAL A 12 -0.56 -3.48 8.45
C VAL A 12 -0.85 -2.05 8.01
N VAL A 13 -1.67 -1.34 8.79
CA VAL A 13 -1.82 0.11 8.70
C VAL A 13 -0.46 0.72 9.02
N ARG A 14 0.36 0.88 7.98
CA ARG A 14 1.66 1.55 8.10
C ARG A 14 1.36 3.04 8.14
N THR A 15 1.32 3.61 9.34
CA THR A 15 1.45 5.05 9.53
C THR A 15 2.83 5.43 9.01
N ARG A 16 2.91 5.82 7.74
CA ARG A 16 4.18 6.05 7.07
C ARG A 16 4.64 7.47 7.41
N LEU A 17 5.80 7.54 8.07
CA LEU A 17 6.40 8.77 8.56
C LEU A 17 7.17 9.49 7.44
N PRO A 18 7.27 10.83 7.45
CA PRO A 18 7.95 11.65 6.42
C PRO A 18 9.45 11.30 6.20
N ARG A 19 10.10 10.57 7.12
CA ARG A 19 11.45 10.03 6.88
C ARG A 19 11.48 8.92 5.80
N GLN A 20 10.38 8.21 5.62
CA GLN A 20 10.28 7.12 4.64
C GLN A 20 10.22 7.65 3.20
N SER A 21 9.61 8.82 2.97
CA SER A 21 9.57 9.44 1.63
C SER A 21 10.95 9.94 1.18
N GLN A 22 11.73 10.55 2.08
CA GLN A 22 13.11 10.96 1.78
C GLN A 22 13.99 9.75 1.40
N ASN A 23 13.86 8.64 2.12
CA ASN A 23 14.57 7.41 1.80
C ASN A 23 14.09 6.80 0.47
N ALA A 24 12.79 6.89 0.17
CA ALA A 24 12.25 6.40 -1.10
C ALA A 24 12.79 7.19 -2.30
N GLN A 25 12.93 8.52 -2.18
CA GLN A 25 13.49 9.35 -3.25
C GLN A 25 14.94 8.99 -3.56
N ARG A 26 15.78 8.85 -2.53
CA ARG A 26 17.19 8.44 -2.70
C ARG A 26 17.32 7.07 -3.36
N ASN A 27 16.45 6.13 -2.99
CA ASN A 27 16.45 4.81 -3.60
C ASN A 27 16.00 4.87 -5.06
N TYR A 28 14.97 5.66 -5.39
CA TYR A 28 14.55 5.88 -6.77
C TYR A 28 15.71 6.36 -7.65
N GLU A 29 16.40 7.43 -7.23
CA GLU A 29 17.53 8.00 -7.96
C GLU A 29 18.65 6.96 -8.18
N ARG A 30 19.03 6.23 -7.11
CA ARG A 30 20.04 5.17 -7.18
C ARG A 30 19.68 4.08 -8.19
N TYR A 31 18.42 3.61 -8.19
CA TYR A 31 18.01 2.54 -9.09
C TYR A 31 17.94 3.00 -10.56
N VAL A 32 17.61 4.27 -10.82
CA VAL A 32 17.69 4.85 -12.16
C VAL A 32 19.14 4.91 -12.66
N GLU A 33 20.09 5.30 -11.80
CA GLU A 33 21.51 5.32 -12.15
C GLU A 33 22.05 3.93 -12.46
N LEU A 34 21.71 2.92 -11.63
CA LEU A 34 22.08 1.53 -11.88
C LEU A 34 21.49 1.00 -13.19
N ALA A 35 20.22 1.30 -13.48
CA ALA A 35 19.60 0.90 -14.74
C ALA A 35 20.33 1.47 -15.96
N ARG A 36 20.72 2.76 -15.90
CA ARG A 36 21.50 3.39 -16.97
C ARG A 36 22.88 2.75 -17.12
N ALA A 37 23.54 2.45 -16.00
CA ALA A 37 24.85 1.80 -16.02
C ALA A 37 24.79 0.41 -16.67
N GLU A 38 23.78 -0.41 -16.35
CA GLU A 38 23.61 -1.73 -16.96
C GLU A 38 23.19 -1.64 -18.44
N ALA A 39 22.33 -0.68 -18.78
CA ALA A 39 21.96 -0.44 -20.18
C ALA A 39 23.17 -0.04 -21.03
N LEU A 40 24.09 0.78 -20.50
CA LEU A 40 25.34 1.14 -21.17
C LEU A 40 26.30 -0.05 -21.33
N LYS A 41 26.25 -1.02 -20.41
CA LYS A 41 26.98 -2.29 -20.53
C LYS A 41 26.31 -3.28 -21.49
N GLY A 42 25.08 -3.00 -21.93
CA GLY A 42 24.29 -3.86 -22.81
C GLY A 42 23.43 -4.90 -22.08
N ASP A 43 23.39 -4.90 -20.73
CA ASP A 43 22.54 -5.81 -19.96
C ASP A 43 21.15 -5.19 -19.75
N LEU A 44 20.27 -5.39 -20.74
CA LEU A 44 18.91 -4.86 -20.73
C LEU A 44 18.02 -5.53 -19.68
N ILE A 45 18.28 -6.80 -19.34
CA ILE A 45 17.48 -7.53 -18.34
C ILE A 45 17.76 -6.96 -16.95
N ALA A 46 19.04 -6.74 -16.61
CA ALA A 46 19.40 -6.09 -15.37
C ALA A 46 18.91 -4.64 -15.32
N ALA A 47 18.99 -3.90 -16.43
CA ALA A 47 18.47 -2.54 -16.52
C ALA A 47 16.95 -2.49 -16.25
N GLU A 48 16.16 -3.38 -16.86
CA GLU A 48 14.72 -3.47 -16.63
C GLU A 48 14.40 -3.85 -15.18
N ASN A 49 15.15 -4.79 -14.60
CA ASN A 49 15.01 -5.16 -13.20
C ASN A 49 15.19 -3.95 -12.27
N TYR A 50 16.22 -3.13 -12.51
CA TYR A 50 16.43 -1.90 -11.75
C TYR A 50 15.34 -0.85 -11.99
N LEU A 51 14.78 -0.74 -13.19
CA LEU A 51 13.66 0.15 -13.46
C LEU A 51 12.38 -0.25 -12.72
N GLN A 52 12.10 -1.56 -12.60
CA GLN A 52 10.99 -2.04 -11.77
C GLN A 52 11.17 -1.66 -10.29
N HIS A 53 12.41 -1.71 -9.79
CA HIS A 53 12.74 -1.24 -8.44
C HIS A 53 12.52 0.27 -8.31
N ALA A 54 12.98 1.08 -9.26
CA ALA A 54 12.73 2.52 -9.27
C ALA A 54 11.23 2.83 -9.26
N GLU A 55 10.45 2.16 -10.11
CA GLU A 55 8.99 2.33 -10.19
C GLU A 55 8.28 2.00 -8.86
N HIS A 56 8.77 1.00 -8.12
CA HIS A 56 8.26 0.68 -6.78
C HIS A 56 8.42 1.85 -5.79
N PHE A 57 9.60 2.47 -5.77
CA PHE A 57 9.86 3.63 -4.89
C PHE A 57 9.07 4.86 -5.32
N LEU A 58 8.93 5.08 -6.64
CA LEU A 58 8.09 6.14 -7.18
C LEU A 58 6.63 6.02 -6.71
N ARG A 59 6.02 4.84 -6.88
CA ARG A 59 4.67 4.57 -6.34
C ARG A 59 4.60 4.74 -4.83
N SER A 60 5.63 4.33 -4.11
CA SER A 60 5.69 4.50 -2.66
C SER A 60 5.72 5.96 -2.25
N MET A 61 6.42 6.85 -2.98
CA MET A 61 6.41 8.29 -2.71
C MET A 61 5.07 8.95 -3.05
N HIS A 62 4.46 8.59 -4.18
CA HIS A 62 3.18 9.18 -4.63
C HIS A 62 1.99 8.67 -3.81
N GLY A 63 2.04 7.42 -3.33
CA GLY A 63 1.03 6.85 -2.43
C GLY A 63 0.96 7.57 -1.08
N GLU A 64 2.07 8.11 -0.57
CA GLU A 64 2.10 8.94 0.64
C GLU A 64 1.34 10.25 0.43
N ALA A 65 1.56 10.91 -0.71
CA ALA A 65 0.91 12.17 -1.04
C ALA A 65 -0.62 12.01 -1.20
N HIS A 66 -1.08 10.87 -1.71
CA HIS A 66 -2.50 10.58 -1.90
C HIS A 66 -3.21 10.03 -0.65
N SER A 67 -2.49 9.39 0.26
CA SER A 67 -3.07 8.82 1.50
C SER A 67 -3.45 9.91 2.53
N GLY A 68 -2.90 11.12 2.42
CA GLY A 68 -3.27 12.28 3.25
C GLY A 68 -4.64 12.89 2.93
N ARG A 69 -5.34 12.44 1.88
CA ARG A 69 -6.65 12.96 1.47
C ARG A 69 -7.80 11.96 1.57
N HIS A 70 -7.53 10.75 2.07
CA HIS A 70 -8.57 9.75 2.26
C HIS A 70 -9.30 10.04 3.59
N SER A 71 -10.30 10.92 3.54
CA SER A 71 -11.28 11.08 4.60
C SER A 71 -11.79 9.68 5.01
N PRO A 72 -11.70 9.29 6.29
CA PRO A 72 -12.40 8.09 6.74
C PRO A 72 -13.88 8.38 6.56
N GLN A 73 -14.53 7.66 5.64
CA GLN A 73 -15.97 7.65 5.58
C GLN A 73 -16.49 7.25 6.97
N PRO A 74 -17.46 7.98 7.55
CA PRO A 74 -17.99 7.65 8.85
C PRO A 74 -18.57 6.23 8.79
N ALA A 75 -18.08 5.38 9.68
CA ALA A 75 -18.69 4.09 9.95
C ALA A 75 -20.16 4.33 10.29
N ILE A 76 -21.04 3.85 9.42
CA ILE A 76 -22.48 3.81 9.67
C ILE A 76 -22.66 2.96 10.92
N SER A 77 -22.91 3.60 12.05
CA SER A 77 -23.25 2.91 13.30
C SER A 77 -24.61 2.24 13.11
N PRO A 78 -24.76 0.92 13.35
CA PRO A 78 -26.08 0.33 13.43
C PRO A 78 -26.74 0.87 14.69
N GLN A 79 -27.59 1.90 14.53
CA GLN A 79 -28.41 2.40 15.62
C GLN A 79 -29.27 1.26 16.16
N GLN A 80 -29.03 0.96 17.43
CA GLN A 80 -29.92 0.18 18.26
C GLN A 80 -31.29 0.87 18.29
N ARG A 81 -32.25 0.35 17.52
CA ARG A 81 -33.66 0.62 17.77
C ARG A 81 -34.08 -0.19 18.99
N LEU A 82 -33.96 0.47 20.13
CA LEU A 82 -34.59 0.11 21.38
C LEU A 82 -36.09 -0.12 21.18
N ARG A 83 -36.55 -1.25 21.74
CA ARG A 83 -37.82 -1.48 22.46
C ARG A 83 -39.09 -1.30 21.65
N HIS A 84 -39.84 -2.39 21.41
CA HIS A 84 -41.28 -2.45 21.70
C HIS A 84 -41.73 -3.93 21.85
N LYS A 85 -42.20 -4.29 23.05
CA LYS A 85 -43.06 -5.45 23.37
C LYS A 85 -43.93 -5.01 24.57
N PRO A 86 -45.11 -5.61 24.84
CA PRO A 86 -46.35 -5.80 24.07
C PRO A 86 -47.51 -4.94 24.70
N PRO A 87 -48.80 -5.10 24.31
CA PRO A 87 -49.72 -6.01 25.02
C PRO A 87 -50.67 -6.75 24.03
N GLY A 88 -51.03 -8.03 24.16
CA GLY A 88 -51.86 -8.61 25.20
C GLY A 88 -53.35 -8.53 24.81
N ALA A 89 -53.95 -9.61 24.28
CA ALA A 89 -55.37 -9.95 24.44
C ALA A 89 -55.74 -11.28 23.73
N ALA A 90 -56.32 -12.19 24.51
CA ALA A 90 -57.20 -13.33 24.21
C ALA A 90 -56.69 -14.47 23.31
#